data_AF-A0A358MIJ2-F1
#
_entry.id   AF-A0A358MIJ2-F1
#
_cell.length_a   1.000
_cell.length_b   1.000
_cell.length_c   1.000
_cell.angle_alpha   90.00
_cell.angle_beta   90.00
_cell.angle_gamma   90.00
#
_symmetry.space_group_name_H-M   'P 1'
#
loop_
_entity.id
_entity.type
_entity.pdbx_description
1 polymer ?
#
loop_
_entity_poly.entity_id
_entity_poly.type
_entity_poly.pdbx_seq_one_letter_code
_entity_poly.pdbx_strand_id
1 'polypeptide(L)'
;MSRICHIELDDSALPPPTPEIEQERRVAMFDLIEENSFDLPKREDRTAPAGPYRLGLAIREKRLVFEVTTQTSEKAAEFHLSLSPFRQVVKDYWAICESYYDAVKNLPPSQIETIDMAR
;
A
#
# COMPACT_ATOMS: atom_id res chain seq x y z
N MET A 1 -21.63 4.34 1.56
CA MET A 1 -20.38 3.69 2.01
C MET A 1 -19.29 4.73 1.96
N SER A 2 -18.44 4.79 2.97
CA SER A 2 -17.29 5.69 2.94
C SER A 2 -16.16 5.06 2.11
N ARG A 3 -15.20 5.88 1.71
CA ARG A 3 -14.04 5.48 0.90
C ARG A 3 -12.81 6.29 1.30
N ILE A 4 -11.63 5.81 0.93
CA ILE A 4 -10.37 6.55 0.89
C ILE A 4 -10.39 7.39 -0.39
N CYS A 5 -10.19 8.70 -0.26
CA CYS A 5 -10.08 9.63 -1.39
C CYS A 5 -8.65 10.12 -1.65
N HIS A 6 -7.72 9.84 -0.73
CA HIS A 6 -6.34 10.28 -0.83
C HIS A 6 -5.43 9.38 -0.01
N ILE A 7 -4.24 9.09 -0.53
CA ILE A 7 -3.22 8.30 0.17
C ILE A 7 -1.90 9.07 0.15
N GLU A 8 -1.27 9.20 1.32
CA GLU A 8 0.07 9.76 1.47
C GLU A 8 0.98 8.67 2.05
N LEU A 9 2.15 8.48 1.43
CA LEU A 9 3.18 7.57 1.90
C LEU A 9 4.33 8.39 2.47
N ASP A 10 4.70 8.13 3.71
CA ASP A 10 5.94 8.62 4.30
C ASP A 10 7.04 7.59 4.02
N ASP A 11 7.80 7.86 2.95
CA ASP A 11 8.95 7.08 2.52
C ASP A 11 10.28 7.79 2.84
N SER A 12 10.27 8.81 3.71
CA SER A 12 11.45 9.58 4.08
C SER A 12 12.59 8.74 4.69
N ALA A 13 12.24 7.57 5.25
CA ALA A 13 13.18 6.61 5.82
C ALA A 13 13.66 5.54 4.81
N LEU A 14 13.24 5.60 3.55
CA LEU A 14 13.58 4.64 2.50
C LEU A 14 14.52 5.26 1.46
N PRO A 15 15.35 4.46 0.77
CA PRO A 15 16.06 4.92 -0.41
C PRO A 15 15.09 5.45 -1.46
N PRO A 16 15.47 6.47 -2.24
CA PRO A 16 14.62 6.98 -3.31
C PRO A 16 14.30 5.86 -4.31
N PRO A 17 13.03 5.69 -4.71
CA PRO A 17 12.62 4.68 -5.67
C PRO A 17 13.22 4.96 -7.05
N THR A 18 13.39 3.91 -7.87
CA THR A 18 13.67 4.10 -9.30
C THR A 18 12.41 4.59 -10.03
N PRO A 19 12.52 5.17 -11.24
CA PRO A 19 11.37 5.61 -12.01
C PRO A 19 10.31 4.53 -12.25
N GLU A 20 10.74 3.28 -12.43
CA GLU A 20 9.85 2.13 -12.61
C GLU A 20 9.06 1.84 -11.33
N ILE A 21 9.72 1.85 -10.17
CA ILE A 21 9.07 1.66 -8.87
C ILE A 21 8.08 2.80 -8.58
N GLU A 22 8.43 4.05 -8.93
CA GLU A 22 7.49 5.17 -8.81
C GLU A 22 6.26 5.00 -9.70
N GLN A 23 6.45 4.50 -10.92
CA GLN A 23 5.34 4.25 -11.83
C GLN A 23 4.41 3.16 -11.30
N GLU A 24 4.95 2.02 -10.89
CA GLU A 24 4.18 0.94 -10.25
C GLU A 24 3.42 1.44 -9.02
N ARG A 25 4.08 2.25 -8.18
CA ARG A 25 3.45 2.86 -7.01
C ARG A 25 2.29 3.78 -7.39
N ARG A 26 2.44 4.61 -8.42
CA ARG A 26 1.36 5.49 -8.91
C ARG A 26 0.16 4.70 -9.39
N VAL A 27 0.39 3.63 -10.15
CA VAL A 27 -0.68 2.72 -10.62
C VAL A 27 -1.39 2.07 -9.44
N ALA A 28 -0.62 1.45 -8.52
CA ALA A 28 -1.20 0.79 -7.35
C ALA A 28 -2.00 1.75 -6.45
N MET A 29 -1.54 3.00 -6.26
CA MET A 29 -2.28 4.01 -5.50
C MET A 29 -3.56 4.44 -6.22
N PHE A 30 -3.52 4.59 -7.54
CA PHE A 30 -4.69 4.94 -8.34
C PHE A 30 -5.76 3.86 -8.24
N ASP A 31 -5.39 2.60 -8.49
CA ASP A 31 -6.30 1.46 -8.42
C ASP A 31 -6.93 1.33 -7.02
N LEU A 32 -6.12 1.51 -5.97
CA LEU A 32 -6.63 1.45 -4.59
C LEU A 32 -7.64 2.58 -4.32
N ILE A 33 -7.39 3.80 -4.80
CA ILE A 33 -8.32 4.93 -4.58
C ILE A 33 -9.62 4.75 -5.38
N GLU A 34 -9.56 4.23 -6.61
CA GLU A 34 -10.73 4.05 -7.46
C GLU A 34 -11.68 2.94 -6.95
N GLU A 35 -11.14 1.81 -6.48
CA GLU A 35 -11.95 0.61 -6.19
C GLU A 35 -12.19 0.33 -4.70
N ASN A 36 -11.64 1.14 -3.77
CA ASN A 36 -11.77 0.83 -2.35
C ASN A 36 -13.19 1.04 -1.79
N SER A 37 -13.46 0.24 -0.76
CA SER A 37 -14.51 0.48 0.22
C SER A 37 -13.86 0.57 1.60
N PHE A 38 -14.15 1.64 2.35
CA PHE A 38 -13.50 1.87 3.63
C PHE A 38 -14.45 2.47 4.64
N ASP A 39 -14.68 1.77 5.74
CA ASP A 39 -15.48 2.24 6.87
C ASP A 39 -14.71 2.07 8.18
N LEU A 40 -14.85 3.03 9.08
CA LEU A 40 -14.32 2.93 10.43
C LEU A 40 -15.28 2.11 11.31
N PRO A 41 -14.77 1.21 12.16
CA PRO A 41 -15.61 0.43 13.05
C PRO A 41 -16.35 1.36 14.03
N LYS A 42 -17.62 1.05 14.29
CA LYS A 42 -18.39 1.73 15.32
C LYS A 42 -17.73 1.50 16.67
N ARG A 43 -17.66 2.56 17.48
CA ARG A 43 -17.22 2.48 18.87
C ARG A 43 -18.32 3.06 19.76
N GLU A 44 -18.54 2.45 20.92
CA GLU A 44 -19.59 2.86 21.85
C GLU A 44 -19.32 4.24 22.46
N ASP A 45 -18.06 4.62 22.59
CA ASP A 45 -17.59 5.85 23.23
C ASP A 45 -17.51 7.06 22.27
N ARG A 46 -17.59 6.84 20.95
CA ARG A 46 -17.46 7.91 19.95
C ARG A 46 -18.09 7.58 18.61
N THR A 47 -18.74 8.59 18.02
CA THR A 47 -19.15 8.55 16.61
C THR A 47 -17.96 8.91 15.74
N ALA A 48 -17.60 8.03 14.79
CA ALA A 48 -16.59 8.35 13.80
C ALA A 48 -17.12 9.43 12.83
N PRO A 49 -16.32 10.44 12.48
CA PRO A 49 -16.69 11.41 11.44
C PRO A 49 -17.02 10.69 10.13
N ALA A 50 -17.97 11.24 9.35
CA ALA A 50 -18.29 10.68 8.05
C ALA A 50 -17.14 10.90 7.05
N GLY A 51 -16.83 9.88 6.24
CA GLY A 51 -15.89 10.00 5.12
C GLY A 51 -16.43 10.87 3.96
N PRO A 52 -15.64 11.05 2.88
CA PRO A 52 -14.45 10.29 2.53
C PRO A 52 -13.22 10.64 3.37
N TYR A 53 -12.28 9.70 3.44
CA TYR A 53 -11.10 9.78 4.30
C TYR A 53 -9.81 9.96 3.50
N ARG A 54 -8.84 10.65 4.10
CA ARG A 54 -7.45 10.66 3.65
C ARG A 54 -6.67 9.67 4.53
N LEU A 55 -5.81 8.85 3.92
CA LEU A 55 -5.01 7.84 4.59
C LEU A 55 -3.53 8.20 4.50
N GLY A 56 -2.89 8.44 5.64
CA GLY A 56 -1.43 8.50 5.76
C GLY A 56 -0.87 7.13 6.15
N LEU A 57 0.18 6.69 5.47
CA LEU A 57 0.91 5.46 5.77
C LEU A 57 2.38 5.75 6.04
N ALA A 58 2.90 5.23 7.13
CA ALA A 58 4.30 5.40 7.51
C ALA A 58 4.86 4.14 8.17
N ILE A 59 6.18 3.92 8.06
CA ILE A 59 6.87 2.92 8.87
C ILE A 59 7.51 3.60 10.08
N ARG A 60 7.10 3.20 11.29
CA ARG A 60 7.69 3.66 12.55
C ARG A 60 7.97 2.47 13.44
N GLU A 61 9.20 2.33 13.94
CA GLU A 61 9.59 1.25 14.86
C GLU A 61 9.16 -0.17 14.39
N LYS A 62 9.32 -0.45 13.09
CA LYS A 62 8.91 -1.72 12.44
C LYS A 62 7.39 -2.00 12.48
N ARG A 63 6.58 -0.95 12.63
CA ARG A 63 5.12 -0.98 12.51
C ARG A 63 4.67 -0.12 11.34
N LEU A 64 3.63 -0.57 10.65
CA LEU A 64 2.91 0.24 9.68
C LEU A 64 1.86 1.07 10.40
N VAL A 65 2.04 2.37 10.40
CA VAL A 65 1.14 3.36 10.99
C VAL A 65 0.10 3.74 9.95
N PHE A 66 -1.16 3.62 10.32
CA PHE A 66 -2.30 4.12 9.56
C PHE A 66 -2.82 5.36 10.27
N GLU A 67 -2.71 6.51 9.63
CA GLU A 67 -3.32 7.76 10.07
C GLU A 67 -4.52 8.06 9.17
N VAL A 68 -5.71 8.17 9.76
CA VAL A 68 -6.95 8.39 9.02
C VAL A 68 -7.54 9.72 9.42
N THR A 69 -7.68 10.60 8.43
CA THR A 69 -8.31 11.91 8.59
C THR A 69 -9.51 12.04 7.66
N THR A 70 -10.42 12.95 7.96
CA THR A 70 -11.45 13.36 7.00
C THR A 70 -10.84 14.19 5.88
N GLN A 71 -11.60 14.46 4.82
CA GLN A 71 -11.18 15.38 3.77
C GLN A 71 -10.83 16.80 4.27
N THR A 72 -11.39 17.22 5.41
CA THR A 72 -11.08 18.51 6.07
C THR A 72 -9.93 18.42 7.08
N SER A 73 -9.17 17.33 7.05
CA SER A 73 -8.03 17.05 7.94
C SER A 73 -8.41 16.88 9.42
N GLU A 74 -9.67 16.55 9.72
CA GLU A 74 -10.07 16.18 11.07
C GLU A 74 -9.60 14.75 11.37
N LYS A 75 -8.99 14.52 12.53
CA LYS A 75 -8.51 13.19 12.92
C LYS A 75 -9.69 12.24 13.17
N ALA A 76 -9.78 11.18 12.37
CA ALA A 76 -10.83 10.18 12.48
C ALA A 76 -10.34 8.92 13.22
N ALA A 77 -9.15 8.43 12.90
CA ALA A 77 -8.52 7.29 13.57
C ALA A 77 -7.00 7.26 13.41
N GLU A 78 -6.33 6.52 14.27
CA GLU A 78 -4.94 6.12 14.08
C GLU A 78 -4.76 4.73 14.68
N PHE A 79 -4.07 3.84 13.97
CA PHE A 79 -3.74 2.52 14.48
C PHE A 79 -2.44 2.00 13.87
N HIS A 80 -1.75 1.13 14.60
CA HIS A 80 -0.45 0.61 14.20
C HIS A 80 -0.53 -0.89 14.01
N LEU A 81 -0.09 -1.36 12.85
CA LEU A 81 0.00 -2.78 12.50
C LEU A 81 1.45 -3.25 12.67
N SER A 82 1.67 -4.30 13.46
CA SER A 82 2.97 -4.95 13.52
C SER A 82 3.28 -5.62 12.18
N LEU A 83 4.45 -5.32 11.59
CA LEU A 83 4.89 -5.99 10.38
C LEU A 83 5.61 -7.31 10.65
N SER A 84 5.85 -7.66 11.92
CA SER A 84 6.56 -8.90 12.27
C SER A 84 5.87 -10.17 11.74
N PRO A 85 4.53 -10.32 11.80
CA PRO A 85 3.84 -11.48 11.22
C PRO A 85 3.91 -11.55 9.70
N PHE A 86 4.12 -10.42 9.02
CA PHE A 86 4.16 -10.33 7.56
C PHE A 86 5.55 -10.54 6.97
N ARG A 87 6.60 -10.70 7.81
CA ARG A 87 7.99 -10.81 7.33
C ARG A 87 8.19 -11.88 6.27
N GLN A 88 7.60 -13.07 6.46
CA GLN A 88 7.74 -14.16 5.50
C GLN A 88 7.05 -13.83 4.18
N VAL A 89 5.80 -13.35 4.23
CA VAL A 89 5.04 -12.94 3.05
C VAL A 89 5.76 -11.84 2.26
N VAL A 90 6.30 -10.83 2.94
CA VAL A 90 7.07 -9.75 2.29
C VAL A 90 8.34 -10.31 1.63
N LYS A 91 9.05 -11.21 2.31
CA LYS A 91 10.25 -11.86 1.75
C LYS A 91 9.92 -12.69 0.51
N ASP A 92 8.86 -13.48 0.56
CA ASP A 92 8.44 -14.33 -0.56
C ASP A 92 8.01 -13.47 -1.75
N TYR A 93 7.29 -12.38 -1.50
CA TYR A 93 6.93 -11.40 -2.53
C TYR A 93 8.17 -10.78 -3.19
N TRP A 94 9.17 -10.38 -2.40
CA TRP A 94 10.42 -9.87 -2.95
C TRP A 94 11.17 -10.89 -3.80
N ALA A 95 11.23 -12.15 -3.39
CA ALA A 95 11.87 -13.21 -4.18
C ALA A 95 11.17 -13.43 -5.53
N ILE A 96 9.84 -13.31 -5.56
CA ILE A 96 9.06 -13.38 -6.80
C ILE A 96 9.37 -12.17 -7.70
N CYS A 97 9.39 -10.96 -7.15
CA CYS A 97 9.73 -9.75 -7.91
C CYS A 97 11.17 -9.79 -8.47
N GLU A 98 12.13 -10.24 -7.67
CA GLU A 98 13.52 -10.40 -8.08
C GLU A 98 13.64 -11.43 -9.22
N SER A 99 13.00 -12.60 -9.07
CA SER A 99 12.97 -13.61 -10.12
C SER A 99 12.33 -13.11 -11.41
N TYR A 100 11.26 -12.31 -11.32
CA TYR A 100 10.64 -11.69 -12.50
C TYR A 100 11.58 -10.68 -13.15
N TYR A 101 12.19 -9.79 -12.37
CA TYR A 101 13.09 -8.77 -12.90
C TYR A 101 14.34 -9.39 -13.55
N ASP A 102 14.92 -10.42 -12.92
CA ASP A 102 16.04 -11.16 -13.48
C ASP A 102 15.67 -11.92 -14.75
N ALA A 103 14.46 -12.51 -14.80
CA ALA A 103 13.97 -13.17 -16.00
C ALA A 103 13.76 -12.18 -17.15
N VAL A 104 13.12 -11.04 -16.90
CA VAL A 104 12.88 -10.01 -17.91
C VAL A 104 14.18 -9.40 -18.44
N LYS A 105 15.19 -9.25 -17.58
CA LYS A 105 16.49 -8.66 -17.94
C LYS A 105 17.40 -9.62 -18.71
N ASN A 106 17.33 -10.92 -18.42
CA ASN A 106 18.31 -11.90 -18.91
C ASN A 106 17.74 -12.94 -19.89
N LEU A 107 16.42 -13.08 -20.00
CA LEU A 107 15.79 -14.07 -20.89
C LEU A 107 15.17 -13.41 -22.13
N PRO A 108 15.20 -14.09 -23.29
CA PRO A 108 14.54 -13.61 -24.49
C PRO A 108 13.01 -13.50 -24.29
N PRO A 109 12.33 -12.53 -24.94
CA PRO A 109 10.92 -12.20 -24.71
C PRO A 109 9.94 -13.38 -24.76
N SER A 110 10.23 -14.41 -25.55
CA SER A 110 9.41 -15.61 -25.69
C SER A 110 9.29 -16.46 -24.42
N GLN A 111 10.17 -16.27 -23.42
CA GLN A 111 10.09 -16.96 -22.12
C GLN A 111 9.41 -16.13 -21.03
N ILE A 112 9.18 -14.84 -21.25
CA ILE A 112 8.52 -13.94 -20.30
C ILE A 112 6.99 -14.19 -20.31
N GLU A 113 6.41 -14.49 -21.48
CA GLU A 113 4.97 -14.79 -21.64
C GLU A 113 4.52 -16.00 -20.79
N THR A 114 5.42 -16.96 -20.52
CA THR A 114 5.08 -18.14 -19.72
C THR A 114 4.91 -17.82 -18.23
N ILE A 115 5.55 -16.76 -17.74
CA ILE A 115 5.46 -16.32 -16.33
C ILE A 115 4.18 -15.52 -16.10
N ASP A 116 3.76 -14.70 -17.07
CA ASP A 116 2.54 -13.87 -16.96
C ASP A 116 1.25 -14.72 -16.97
N MET A 117 1.27 -15.88 -17.63
CA MET A 117 0.16 -16.84 -17.62
C MET A 117 0.02 -17.65 -16.30
N ALA A 118 0.98 -17.55 -15.38
CA ALA A 118 0.96 -18.25 -14.09
C ALA A 118 0.47 -17.38 -12.91
N ARG A 119 0.08 -16.13 -13.19
CA ARG A 119 -0.48 -15.17 -12.23
C ARG A 119 -1.96 -15.42 -11.93
#